data_AF-A0A3B0YLR8-F1
#
_entry.id   AF-A0A3B0YLR8-F1
#
_cell.length_a   1.000
_cell.length_b   1.000
_cell.length_c   1.000
_cell.angle_alpha   90.00
_cell.angle_beta   90.00
_cell.angle_gamma   90.00
#
_symmetry.space_group_name_H-M   'P 1'
#
loop_
_entity.id
_entity.type
_entity.pdbx_description
1 polymer ?
#
loop_
_entity_poly.entity_id
_entity_poly.type
_entity_poly.pdbx_seq_one_letter_code
_entity_poly.pdbx_strand_id
1 'polypeptide(L)'
;MNADQQALEHWLEERVESWQWLDAQCKGQSVSTGGENPDIAFVEGFRALGRDLALARSAVPDSGLVHYLSSLYMRCREEIYRQPGAVWLTIIDTVLVEVPRIVKAMRGVIAATVLLFAISIYSGWWLVS
;
A
#
# COMPACT_ATOMS: atom_id res chain seq x y z
N MET A 1 14.31 22.41 -36.76
CA MET A 1 13.63 22.09 -35.49
C MET A 1 13.51 20.58 -35.43
N ASN A 2 14.16 19.96 -34.44
CA ASN A 2 14.45 18.53 -34.40
C ASN A 2 13.22 17.77 -33.88
N ALA A 3 12.84 16.67 -34.55
CA ALA A 3 11.68 15.86 -34.19
C ALA A 3 11.70 15.38 -32.72
N ASP A 4 12.90 15.18 -32.16
CA ASP A 4 13.11 14.81 -30.75
C ASP A 4 12.61 15.88 -29.76
N GLN A 5 12.73 17.16 -30.14
CA GLN A 5 12.27 18.28 -29.31
C GLN A 5 10.75 18.33 -29.27
N GLN A 6 10.09 18.10 -30.42
CA GLN A 6 8.63 18.08 -30.53
C GLN A 6 8.04 16.85 -29.81
N ALA A 7 8.71 15.70 -29.89
CA ALA A 7 8.30 14.51 -29.16
C ALA A 7 8.42 14.70 -27.64
N LEU A 8 9.47 15.40 -27.18
CA LEU A 8 9.64 15.75 -25.78
C LEU A 8 8.57 16.73 -25.30
N GLU A 9 8.29 17.78 -26.07
CA GLU A 9 7.24 18.76 -25.76
C GLU A 9 5.87 18.10 -25.65
N HIS A 10 5.53 17.22 -26.59
CA HIS A 10 4.25 16.50 -26.56
C HIS A 10 4.13 15.57 -25.36
N TRP A 11 5.21 14.84 -25.04
CA TRP A 11 5.25 14.01 -23.83
C TRP A 11 5.12 14.82 -22.54
N LEU A 12 5.72 16.01 -22.48
CA LEU A 12 5.61 16.91 -21.34
C LEU A 12 4.18 17.42 -21.14
N GLU A 13 3.51 17.81 -22.23
CA GLU A 13 2.13 18.28 -22.19
C GLU A 13 1.17 17.19 -21.67
N GLU A 14 1.32 15.96 -22.14
CA GLU A 14 0.49 14.83 -21.66
C GLU A 14 0.74 14.51 -20.18
N ARG A 15 1.99 14.66 -19.70
CA ARG A 15 2.34 14.28 -18.32
C ARG A 15 2.13 15.36 -17.29
N VAL A 16 2.09 16.63 -17.68
CA VAL A 16 1.95 17.74 -16.73
C VAL A 16 0.63 17.66 -15.95
N GLU A 17 -0.47 17.25 -16.61
CA GLU A 17 -1.78 17.10 -15.97
C GLU A 17 -1.76 16.02 -14.89
N SER A 18 -1.12 14.88 -15.18
CA SER A 18 -0.96 13.78 -14.22
C SER A 18 -0.13 14.19 -13.00
N TRP A 19 0.93 14.99 -13.19
CA TRP A 19 1.76 15.48 -12.09
C TRP A 19 1.03 16.53 -11.24
N GLN A 20 0.22 17.39 -11.86
CA GLN A 20 -0.61 18.37 -11.15
C GLN A 20 -1.70 17.69 -10.31
N TRP A 21 -2.36 16.67 -10.87
CA TRP A 21 -3.32 15.86 -10.13
C TRP A 21 -2.67 15.17 -8.91
N LEU A 22 -1.47 14.59 -9.08
CA LEU A 22 -0.71 14.00 -7.98
C LEU A 22 -0.31 15.04 -6.92
N ASP A 23 0.18 16.22 -7.31
CA ASP A 23 0.54 17.27 -6.35
C ASP A 23 -0.69 17.75 -5.55
N ALA A 24 -1.86 17.85 -6.18
CA ALA A 24 -3.11 18.19 -5.50
C ALA A 24 -3.51 17.13 -4.47
N GLN A 25 -3.44 15.84 -4.83
CA GLN A 25 -3.65 14.71 -3.91
C GLN A 25 -2.65 14.73 -2.74
N CYS A 26 -1.35 14.91 -3.01
CA CYS A 26 -0.31 14.97 -1.97
C CYS A 26 -0.42 16.20 -1.06
N LYS A 27 -1.15 17.25 -1.47
CA LYS A 27 -1.50 18.41 -0.64
C LYS A 27 -2.77 18.21 0.18
N GLY A 28 -3.41 17.04 0.10
CA GLY A 28 -4.68 16.76 0.78
C GLY A 28 -5.88 17.49 0.16
N GLN A 29 -5.76 18.00 -1.07
CA GLN A 29 -6.91 18.48 -1.82
C GLN A 29 -7.60 17.24 -2.39
N SER A 30 -8.75 16.88 -1.81
CA SER A 30 -9.58 15.77 -2.29
C SER A 30 -10.06 16.07 -3.71
N VAL A 31 -9.30 15.63 -4.71
CA VAL A 31 -9.73 15.65 -6.11
C VAL A 31 -10.63 14.43 -6.30
N SER A 32 -11.92 14.67 -6.51
CA SER A 32 -12.90 13.62 -6.79
C SER A 32 -12.55 12.91 -8.09
N THR A 33 -11.80 11.82 -8.00
CA THR A 33 -11.62 10.88 -9.13
C THR A 33 -12.91 10.09 -9.28
N GLY A 34 -13.58 10.26 -10.42
CA GLY A 34 -14.83 9.57 -10.71
C GLY A 34 -14.65 8.05 -10.72
N GLY A 35 -15.40 7.36 -9.86
CA GLY A 35 -15.67 5.91 -9.94
C GLY A 35 -14.57 4.94 -9.51
N GLU A 36 -13.30 5.33 -9.57
CA GLU A 36 -12.16 4.46 -9.23
C GLU A 36 -11.69 4.67 -7.78
N ASN A 37 -11.20 3.61 -7.14
CA ASN A 37 -10.69 3.69 -5.77
C ASN A 37 -9.50 4.66 -5.74
N PRO A 38 -9.63 5.84 -5.09
CA PRO A 38 -8.65 6.93 -5.20
C PRO A 38 -7.25 6.52 -4.71
N ASP A 39 -7.17 5.53 -3.82
CA ASP A 39 -5.91 5.01 -3.29
C ASP A 39 -5.12 4.24 -4.34
N ILE A 40 -5.79 3.47 -5.20
CA ILE A 40 -5.13 2.65 -6.24
C ILE A 40 -4.59 3.57 -7.33
N ALA A 41 -5.42 4.48 -7.83
CA ALA A 41 -5.03 5.46 -8.85
C ALA A 41 -3.85 6.33 -8.37
N PHE A 42 -3.83 6.68 -7.08
CA PHE A 42 -2.73 7.44 -6.48
C PHE A 42 -1.42 6.65 -6.45
N VAL A 43 -1.45 5.38 -6.03
CA VAL A 43 -0.25 4.51 -6.01
C VAL A 43 0.28 4.26 -7.42
N GLU A 44 -0.59 4.06 -8.40
CA GLU A 44 -0.20 3.89 -9.80
C GLU A 44 0.41 5.16 -10.38
N GLY A 45 -0.18 6.33 -10.10
CA GLY A 45 0.37 7.63 -10.46
C GLY A 45 1.76 7.85 -9.84
N PHE A 46 1.96 7.50 -8.56
CA PHE A 46 3.27 7.59 -7.91
C PHE A 46 4.33 6.68 -8.57
N ARG A 47 3.97 5.47 -8.99
CA ARG A 47 4.87 4.59 -9.75
C ARG A 47 5.21 5.16 -11.13
N ALA A 48 4.23 5.76 -11.81
CA ALA A 48 4.44 6.45 -13.09
C ALA A 48 5.41 7.64 -12.91
N LEU A 49 5.22 8.45 -11.86
CA LEU A 49 6.11 9.57 -11.52
C LEU A 49 7.56 9.12 -11.31
N GLY A 50 7.77 7.98 -10.64
CA GLY A 50 9.11 7.40 -10.47
C GLY A 50 9.77 7.02 -11.80
N ARG A 51 9.01 6.46 -12.76
CA ARG A 51 9.49 6.17 -14.11
C ARG A 51 9.81 7.44 -14.89
N ASP A 52 8.95 8.46 -14.78
CA ASP A 52 9.15 9.75 -15.47
C ASP A 52 10.38 10.48 -14.94
N LEU A 53 10.65 10.42 -13.63
CA LEU A 53 11.87 10.97 -13.05
C LEU A 53 13.13 10.23 -13.55
N ALA A 54 13.07 8.90 -13.68
CA ALA A 54 14.18 8.12 -14.21
C ALA A 54 14.45 8.47 -15.70
N LEU A 55 13.38 8.60 -16.50
CA LEU A 55 13.46 9.03 -17.89
C LEU A 55 14.03 10.45 -18.00
N ALA A 56 13.50 11.39 -17.22
CA ALA A 56 13.96 12.78 -17.20
C ALA A 56 15.45 12.89 -16.83
N ARG A 57 15.92 12.10 -15.86
CA ARG A 57 17.35 12.04 -15.49
C ARG A 57 18.23 11.50 -16.60
N SER A 58 17.74 10.54 -17.39
CA SER A 58 18.49 10.00 -18.53
C SER A 58 18.48 10.91 -19.75
N ALA A 59 17.38 11.61 -20.01
CA ALA A 59 17.19 12.42 -21.21
C ALA A 59 17.74 13.85 -21.06
N VAL A 60 17.51 14.48 -19.90
CA VAL A 60 17.96 15.86 -19.63
C VAL A 60 18.52 15.95 -18.20
N PRO A 61 19.75 15.46 -18.00
CA PRO A 61 20.47 15.62 -16.73
C PRO A 61 20.56 17.12 -16.38
N ASP A 62 20.28 17.45 -15.12
CA ASP A 62 20.44 18.81 -14.56
C ASP A 62 19.42 19.87 -15.04
N SER A 63 18.23 19.43 -15.46
CA SER A 63 17.11 20.33 -15.76
C SER A 63 16.29 20.68 -14.51
N GLY A 64 15.68 21.88 -14.51
CA GLY A 64 14.70 22.29 -13.49
C GLY A 64 13.51 21.33 -13.37
N LEU A 65 13.23 20.58 -14.45
CA LEU A 65 12.24 19.51 -14.48
C LEU A 65 12.61 18.35 -13.55
N VAL A 66 13.86 17.89 -13.55
CA VAL A 66 14.32 16.85 -12.62
C VAL A 66 14.18 17.32 -11.16
N HIS A 67 14.49 18.58 -10.88
CA HIS A 67 14.27 19.18 -9.56
C HIS A 67 12.79 19.17 -9.17
N TYR A 68 11.91 19.65 -10.05
CA TYR A 68 10.47 19.65 -9.83
C TYR A 68 9.93 18.24 -9.54
N LEU A 69 10.21 17.28 -10.42
CA LEU A 69 9.80 15.88 -10.25
C LEU A 69 10.35 15.24 -8.98
N SER A 70 11.60 15.53 -8.63
CA SER A 70 12.20 15.01 -7.39
C SER A 70 11.52 15.58 -6.14
N SER A 71 11.17 16.86 -6.14
CA SER A 71 10.47 17.51 -5.03
C SER A 71 9.05 16.97 -4.87
N LEU A 72 8.35 16.76 -5.98
CA LEU A 72 7.01 16.16 -6.02
C LEU A 72 7.06 14.70 -5.52
N TYR A 73 8.05 13.93 -5.97
CA TYR A 73 8.25 12.55 -5.52
C TYR A 73 8.49 12.47 -4.01
N MET A 74 9.30 13.36 -3.44
CA MET A 74 9.55 13.39 -2.00
C MET A 74 8.29 13.75 -1.20
N ARG A 75 7.51 14.73 -1.66
CA ARG A 75 6.25 15.13 -1.01
C ARG A 75 5.23 13.99 -1.01
N CYS A 76 5.04 13.35 -2.15
CA CYS A 76 4.12 12.23 -2.26
C CYS A 76 4.59 11.00 -1.48
N ARG A 77 5.91 10.76 -1.43
CA ARG A 77 6.48 9.72 -0.57
C ARG A 77 6.18 10.01 0.90
N GLU A 78 6.37 11.24 1.35
CA GLU A 78 6.04 11.61 2.72
C GLU A 78 4.56 11.35 3.01
N GLU A 79 3.63 11.72 2.13
CA GLU A 79 2.21 11.45 2.32
C GLU A 79 1.87 9.95 2.35
N ILE A 80 2.42 9.15 1.42
CA ILE A 80 2.24 7.69 1.39
C ILE A 80 2.74 7.04 2.69
N TYR A 81 3.90 7.47 3.19
CA TYR A 81 4.52 6.89 4.38
C TYR A 81 4.09 7.57 5.70
N ARG A 82 3.37 8.69 5.65
CA ARG A 82 2.81 9.44 6.80
C ARG A 82 1.44 8.89 7.25
N GLN A 83 0.89 7.89 6.57
CA GLN A 83 -0.26 7.10 7.05
C GLN A 83 0.10 5.78 7.81
N PRO A 84 1.15 5.67 8.65
CA PRO A 84 1.38 4.42 9.38
C PRO A 84 0.33 4.20 10.50
N GLY A 85 -0.54 5.17 10.78
CA GLY A 85 -1.60 5.02 11.79
C GLY A 85 -2.75 4.10 11.34
N ALA A 86 -3.31 4.32 10.15
CA ALA A 86 -4.53 3.62 9.72
C ALA A 86 -4.25 2.18 9.27
N VAL A 87 -3.15 1.92 8.55
CA VAL A 87 -2.82 0.56 8.08
C VAL A 87 -2.44 -0.36 9.25
N TRP A 88 -1.68 0.14 10.24
CA TRP A 88 -1.40 -0.64 11.45
C TRP A 88 -2.64 -0.87 12.30
N LEU A 89 -3.55 0.10 12.41
CA LEU A 89 -4.83 -0.08 13.08
C LEU A 89 -5.69 -1.14 12.37
N THR A 90 -5.72 -1.16 11.03
CA THR A 90 -6.43 -2.18 10.26
C THR A 90 -5.79 -3.55 10.37
N ILE A 91 -4.45 -3.65 10.41
CA ILE A 91 -3.75 -4.92 10.65
C ILE A 91 -4.01 -5.41 12.08
N ILE A 92 -3.98 -4.52 13.08
CA ILE A 92 -4.30 -4.83 14.48
C ILE A 92 -5.76 -5.25 14.61
N ASP A 93 -6.70 -4.56 13.97
CA ASP A 93 -8.12 -4.92 13.96
C ASP A 93 -8.34 -6.27 13.26
N THR A 94 -7.68 -6.52 12.13
CA THR A 94 -7.74 -7.81 11.43
C THR A 94 -7.15 -8.93 12.30
N VAL A 95 -6.01 -8.71 12.96
CA VAL A 95 -5.39 -9.69 13.87
C VAL A 95 -6.21 -9.87 15.14
N LEU A 96 -6.82 -8.83 15.73
CA LEU A 96 -7.62 -8.95 16.95
C LEU A 96 -9.06 -9.43 16.69
N VAL A 97 -9.64 -9.22 15.51
CA VAL A 97 -11.03 -9.58 15.20
C VAL A 97 -11.12 -10.89 14.41
N GLU A 98 -10.17 -11.19 13.53
CA GLU A 98 -10.21 -12.40 12.69
C GLU A 98 -9.59 -13.62 13.41
N VAL A 99 -8.53 -13.43 14.20
CA VAL A 99 -7.90 -14.50 15.00
C VAL A 99 -8.86 -15.13 16.01
N PRO A 100 -9.68 -14.39 16.81
CA PRO A 100 -10.61 -15.04 17.74
C PRO A 100 -11.71 -15.82 17.02
N ARG A 101 -12.03 -15.51 15.76
CA ARG A 101 -13.01 -16.29 14.98
C ARG A 101 -12.47 -17.68 14.63
N ILE A 102 -11.19 -17.77 14.25
CA ILE A 102 -10.49 -19.04 13.98
C ILE A 102 -10.32 -19.84 15.29
N VAL A 103 -9.94 -19.18 16.38
CA VAL A 103 -9.81 -19.82 17.70
C VAL A 103 -11.16 -20.33 18.20
N LYS A 104 -12.26 -19.61 17.96
CA LYS A 104 -13.62 -20.04 18.35
C LYS A 104 -14.11 -21.23 17.53
N ALA A 105 -13.73 -21.33 16.25
CA ALA A 105 -13.99 -22.50 15.42
C ALA A 105 -13.14 -23.73 15.84
N MET A 106 -11.91 -23.52 16.29
CA MET A 106 -11.03 -24.59 16.79
C MET A 106 -11.32 -25.03 18.25
N ARG A 107 -12.18 -24.31 18.98
CA ARG A 107 -12.51 -24.61 20.38
C ARG A 107 -13.09 -26.03 20.56
N GLY A 108 -13.80 -26.55 19.57
CA GLY A 108 -14.33 -27.91 19.57
C GLY A 108 -13.24 -28.98 19.47
N VAL A 109 -12.21 -28.75 18.64
CA VAL A 109 -11.09 -29.68 18.45
C VAL A 109 -10.19 -29.71 19.69
N ILE A 110 -9.93 -28.53 20.29
CA ILE A 110 -9.18 -28.42 21.54
C ILE A 110 -9.92 -29.13 22.68
N ALA A 111 -11.23 -28.94 22.81
CA ALA A 111 -12.03 -29.64 23.82
C ALA A 111 -12.01 -31.16 23.62
N ALA A 112 -12.11 -31.64 22.38
CA ALA A 112 -12.05 -33.07 22.07
C ALA A 112 -10.69 -33.69 22.42
N THR A 113 -9.58 -33.01 22.11
CA THR A 113 -8.23 -33.49 22.45
C THR A 113 -7.99 -33.49 23.96
N VAL A 114 -8.39 -32.43 24.67
CA VAL A 114 -8.31 -32.39 26.15
C VAL A 114 -9.12 -33.51 26.79
N LEU A 115 -10.33 -33.79 26.28
CA LEU A 115 -11.16 -34.90 26.77
C LEU A 115 -10.47 -36.25 26.54
N LEU A 116 -9.86 -36.45 25.37
CA LEU A 116 -9.14 -37.67 25.02
C LEU A 116 -7.95 -37.90 25.98
N PHE A 117 -7.16 -36.85 26.23
CA PHE A 117 -6.08 -36.91 27.22
C PHE A 117 -6.60 -37.19 28.64
N ALA A 118 -7.69 -36.55 29.07
CA ALA A 118 -8.28 -36.78 30.38
C ALA A 118 -8.75 -38.24 30.53
N ILE A 119 -9.38 -38.81 29.50
CA ILE A 119 -9.80 -40.21 29.48
C ILE A 119 -8.57 -41.14 29.52
N SER A 120 -7.54 -40.87 28.74
CA SER A 120 -6.30 -41.68 28.76
C SER A 120 -5.63 -41.67 30.13
N ILE A 121 -5.53 -40.50 30.77
CA ILE A 121 -4.96 -40.36 32.11
C ILE A 121 -5.81 -41.12 33.13
N TYR A 122 -7.13 -40.95 33.09
CA TYR A 122 -8.05 -41.62 34.01
C TYR A 122 -8.02 -43.14 33.84
N SER A 123 -7.97 -43.63 32.59
CA SER A 123 -7.87 -45.06 32.29
C SER A 123 -6.53 -45.63 32.73
N GLY A 124 -5.43 -44.88 32.59
CA GLY A 124 -4.13 -45.31 33.08
C GLY A 124 -4.08 -45.36 34.61
N TRP A 125 -4.68 -44.38 35.28
CA TRP A 125 -4.79 -44.35 36.74
C TRP A 125 -5.62 -45.53 37.27
N TRP A 126 -6.77 -45.81 36.65
CA TRP A 126 -7.64 -46.93 37.04
C TRP A 126 -6.98 -48.31 36.85
N LEU A 127 -6.07 -48.44 35.88
CA LEU A 127 -5.36 -49.69 35.61
C LEU A 127 -4.20 -49.92 36.57
N VAL A 128 -3.65 -48.84 37.15
CA VAL A 128 -2.57 -48.88 38.14
C VAL A 128 -3.08 -48.96 39.57
N SER A 129 -4.29 -48.47 39.86
CA SER A 129 -4.94 -48.59 41.18
C SER A 129 -5.55 -49.97 41.39
#